data_AF-M4NE68-F1
#
_entry.id   AF-M4NE68-F1
#
_cell.length_a   1.000
_cell.length_b   1.000
_cell.length_c   1.000
_cell.angle_alpha   90.00
_cell.angle_beta   90.00
_cell.angle_gamma   90.00
#
_symmetry.space_group_name_H-M   'P 1'
#
loop_
_entity.id
_entity.type
_entity.pdbx_description
1 polymer ?
#
loop_
_entity_poly.entity_id
_entity_poly.type
_entity_poly.pdbx_seq_one_letter_code
_entity_poly.pdbx_strand_id
1 'polypeptide(L)'
;MHIKVEFVFAAQVVPPRCRKPRSVTMASDIVVEVRELTAGQAPVALIARSDSQLNEHPDIAYRWFDGKLWTALATSSAEPCARTSRGTDWDYSLPTTECREGEAWPVVRLYGDLGRNLVGASNSWAILDHYIGTNELASREDAEAAITRWAADGLLIDGVYHRVAPEPRYVVMTFGLGGNHGGTYLSVTDYNNSNIRPEAYFGATDLAAAQAYTRATAAARGDTTAVGVDPLPFLDVRLPEAFGAPSTAPKMAESALLGVHQRAAAALLTKQLRSAGTALLL
;
A
#
# COMPACT_ATOMS: atom_id res chain seq x y z
N MET A 1 -18.99 -15.72 8.63
CA MET A 1 -18.98 -15.57 10.10
C MET A 1 -19.81 -14.36 10.51
N HIS A 2 -20.69 -14.49 11.51
CA HIS A 2 -21.40 -13.34 12.07
C HIS A 2 -20.58 -12.74 13.21
N ILE A 3 -20.47 -11.42 13.24
CA ILE A 3 -19.74 -10.65 14.25
C ILE A 3 -20.67 -9.57 14.79
N LYS A 4 -20.77 -9.46 16.11
CA LYS A 4 -21.45 -8.35 16.78
C LYS A 4 -20.47 -7.19 16.90
N VAL A 5 -20.86 -6.03 16.42
CA VAL A 5 -20.07 -4.80 16.47
C VAL A 5 -20.77 -3.81 17.38
N GLU A 6 -20.18 -3.55 18.54
CA GLU A 6 -20.61 -2.48 19.45
C GLU A 6 -19.98 -1.16 18.99
N PHE A 7 -20.75 -0.08 18.83
CA PHE A 7 -20.25 1.20 18.35
C PHE A 7 -20.90 2.39 19.05
N VAL A 8 -20.32 3.58 18.89
CA VAL A 8 -20.87 4.85 19.35
C VAL A 8 -21.08 5.80 18.18
N PHE A 9 -22.13 6.61 18.24
CA PHE A 9 -22.48 7.59 17.23
C PHE A 9 -23.00 8.88 17.85
N ALA A 10 -22.99 9.97 17.10
CA ALA A 10 -23.58 11.24 17.50
C ALA A 10 -25.06 11.27 17.09
N ALA A 11 -25.96 11.56 18.03
CA ALA A 11 -27.38 11.75 17.77
C ALA A 11 -27.79 13.20 18.00
N GLN A 12 -28.63 13.76 17.12
CA GLN A 12 -29.23 15.08 17.33
C GLN A 12 -30.49 14.93 18.18
N VAL A 13 -30.39 15.23 19.47
CA VAL A 13 -31.51 15.16 20.42
C VAL A 13 -31.95 16.57 20.79
N VAL A 14 -33.25 16.83 20.86
CA VAL A 14 -33.78 18.09 21.42
C VAL A 14 -34.12 17.83 22.89
N PRO A 15 -33.34 18.36 23.86
CA PRO A 15 -33.64 18.15 25.27
C PRO A 15 -34.98 18.79 25.66
N PRO A 16 -35.62 18.32 26.75
CA PRO A 16 -36.80 18.98 27.29
C PRO A 16 -36.57 20.48 27.49
N ARG A 17 -37.54 21.31 27.10
CA ARG A 17 -37.52 22.79 27.18
C ARG A 17 -36.49 23.48 26.27
N CYS A 18 -35.80 22.76 25.39
CA CYS A 18 -34.92 23.34 24.38
C CYS A 18 -35.62 23.41 23.02
N ARG A 19 -35.18 24.34 22.15
CA ARG A 19 -35.67 24.44 20.75
C ARG A 19 -34.65 23.98 19.70
N LYS A 20 -33.36 23.96 20.07
CA LYS A 20 -32.27 23.59 19.17
C LYS A 20 -31.78 22.18 19.52
N PRO A 21 -31.59 21.30 18.53
CA PRO A 21 -30.94 20.02 18.73
C PRO A 21 -29.55 20.18 19.33
N ARG A 22 -29.13 19.19 20.11
CA ARG A 22 -27.80 19.04 20.68
C ARG A 22 -27.27 17.68 20.24
N SER A 23 -25.99 17.65 19.87
CA SER A 23 -25.28 16.40 19.63
C SER A 23 -25.06 15.67 20.96
N VAL A 24 -25.51 14.43 21.05
CA VAL A 24 -25.32 13.55 22.21
C VAL A 24 -24.71 12.25 21.71
N THR A 25 -23.65 11.78 22.37
CA THR A 25 -23.07 10.46 22.07
C THR A 25 -23.99 9.36 22.58
N MET A 26 -24.34 8.43 21.70
CA MET A 26 -25.14 7.25 22.00
C MET A 26 -24.37 5.99 21.63
N ALA A 27 -24.62 4.90 22.36
CA ALA A 27 -24.08 3.58 22.04
C ALA A 27 -25.14 2.75 21.31
N SER A 28 -24.71 1.88 20.41
CA SER A 28 -25.53 0.90 19.73
C SER A 28 -24.69 -0.32 19.34
N ASP A 29 -25.34 -1.30 18.72
CA ASP A 29 -24.70 -2.48 18.18
C ASP A 29 -25.39 -2.92 16.88
N ILE A 30 -24.63 -3.64 16.06
CA ILE A 30 -25.09 -4.25 14.82
C ILE A 30 -24.41 -5.61 14.66
N VAL A 31 -25.11 -6.59 14.08
CA VAL A 31 -24.52 -7.86 13.68
C VAL A 31 -24.27 -7.81 12.17
N VAL A 32 -23.02 -8.08 11.77
CA VAL A 32 -22.60 -8.13 10.37
C VAL A 32 -22.02 -9.48 10.00
N GLU A 33 -22.12 -9.84 8.73
CA GLU A 33 -21.50 -11.03 8.18
C GLU A 33 -20.15 -10.67 7.53
N VAL A 34 -19.09 -11.31 8.00
CA VAL A 34 -17.75 -11.27 7.37
C VAL A 34 -17.48 -12.61 6.71
N ARG A 35 -17.01 -12.58 5.47
CA ARG A 35 -16.66 -13.80 4.72
C ARG A 35 -15.52 -14.53 5.41
N GLU A 36 -15.61 -15.85 5.47
CA GLU A 36 -14.61 -16.71 6.10
C GLU A 36 -14.16 -17.80 5.13
N LEU A 37 -12.84 -17.97 5.04
CA LEU A 37 -12.16 -18.89 4.15
C LEU A 37 -11.04 -19.62 4.91
N THR A 38 -10.59 -20.71 4.29
CA THR A 38 -9.35 -21.39 4.66
C THR A 38 -8.18 -20.85 3.84
N ALA A 39 -6.93 -21.01 4.32
CA ALA A 39 -5.75 -20.69 3.53
C ALA A 39 -5.68 -21.39 2.16
N GLY A 40 -6.32 -22.55 2.00
CA GLY A 40 -6.38 -23.27 0.73
C GLY A 40 -7.29 -22.61 -0.31
N GLN A 41 -8.32 -21.88 0.13
CA GLN A 41 -9.23 -21.15 -0.76
C GLN A 41 -8.66 -19.78 -1.19
N ALA A 42 -7.75 -19.23 -0.39
CA ALA A 42 -7.07 -17.97 -0.65
C ALA A 42 -5.54 -18.17 -0.56
N PRO A 43 -4.93 -18.83 -1.57
CA PRO A 43 -3.51 -19.16 -1.55
C PRO A 43 -2.63 -17.90 -1.61
N VAL A 44 -1.41 -18.00 -1.10
CA VAL A 44 -0.43 -16.91 -1.15
C VAL A 44 0.03 -16.71 -2.58
N ALA A 45 -0.22 -15.52 -3.14
CA ALA A 45 0.16 -15.15 -4.50
C ALA A 45 1.49 -14.40 -4.56
N LEU A 46 1.83 -13.64 -3.53
CA LEU A 46 3.08 -12.88 -3.46
C LEU A 46 3.49 -12.67 -2.01
N ILE A 47 4.81 -12.67 -1.76
CA ILE A 47 5.38 -12.28 -0.47
C ILE A 47 6.29 -11.07 -0.72
N ALA A 48 5.97 -9.92 -0.12
CA ALA A 48 6.88 -8.77 -0.12
C ALA A 48 7.88 -8.95 1.04
N ARG A 49 9.15 -9.09 0.69
CA ARG A 49 10.24 -9.33 1.65
C ARG A 49 11.01 -8.06 1.91
N SER A 50 11.04 -7.61 3.16
CA SER A 50 11.89 -6.47 3.55
C SER A 50 13.35 -6.89 3.59
N ASP A 51 14.27 -6.00 3.24
CA ASP A 51 15.69 -6.19 3.53
C ASP A 51 15.98 -5.71 4.95
N SER A 52 16.29 -6.68 5.79
CA SER A 52 16.34 -6.61 7.24
C SER A 52 17.57 -5.88 7.80
N GLN A 53 18.19 -4.96 7.05
CA GLN A 53 19.39 -4.25 7.53
C GLN A 53 19.07 -2.96 8.30
N LEU A 54 17.89 -2.38 8.12
CA LEU A 54 17.55 -1.08 8.74
C LEU A 54 16.31 -1.12 9.65
N ASN A 55 15.38 -2.06 9.44
CA ASN A 55 14.22 -2.26 10.31
C ASN A 55 13.74 -3.72 10.23
N GLU A 56 13.34 -4.30 11.37
CA GLU A 56 12.74 -5.64 11.48
C GLU A 56 11.29 -5.65 10.97
N HIS A 57 11.08 -5.28 9.70
CA HIS A 57 9.74 -5.35 9.11
C HIS A 57 9.37 -6.81 8.87
N PRO A 58 8.13 -7.22 9.19
CA PRO A 58 7.66 -8.55 8.83
C PRO A 58 7.50 -8.68 7.30
N ASP A 59 7.73 -9.88 6.79
CA ASP A 59 7.31 -10.24 5.43
C ASP A 59 5.80 -10.08 5.30
N ILE A 60 5.35 -9.53 4.16
CA ILE A 60 3.93 -9.31 3.89
C ILE A 60 3.43 -10.36 2.91
N ALA A 61 2.53 -11.23 3.37
CA ALA A 61 1.86 -12.18 2.51
C ALA A 61 0.62 -11.57 1.85
N TYR A 62 0.60 -11.58 0.53
CA TYR A 62 -0.56 -11.23 -0.30
C TYR A 62 -1.21 -12.52 -0.78
N ARG A 63 -2.47 -12.73 -0.40
CA ARG A 63 -3.30 -13.88 -0.76
C ARG A 63 -4.24 -13.53 -1.90
N TRP A 64 -4.44 -14.46 -2.84
CA TRP A 64 -5.33 -14.25 -3.97
C TRP A 64 -6.68 -14.88 -3.73
N PHE A 65 -7.75 -14.09 -3.88
CA PHE A 65 -9.12 -14.58 -3.82
C PHE A 65 -10.07 -13.63 -4.56
N ASP A 66 -10.95 -14.20 -5.39
CA ASP A 66 -12.01 -13.46 -6.09
C ASP A 66 -11.51 -12.26 -6.91
N GLY A 67 -10.44 -12.47 -7.68
CA GLY A 67 -9.88 -11.41 -8.53
C GLY A 67 -9.13 -10.30 -7.79
N LYS A 68 -8.87 -10.48 -6.49
CA LYS A 68 -8.26 -9.46 -5.63
C LYS A 68 -7.13 -10.06 -4.79
N LEU A 69 -6.19 -9.18 -4.42
CA LEU A 69 -5.17 -9.49 -3.42
C LEU A 69 -5.66 -9.09 -2.03
N TRP A 70 -5.27 -9.86 -1.04
CA TRP A 70 -5.68 -9.72 0.35
C TRP A 70 -4.46 -9.82 1.27
N THR A 71 -4.35 -8.92 2.25
CA THR A 71 -3.28 -8.95 3.25
C THR A 71 -3.84 -8.70 4.65
N ALA A 72 -3.21 -9.29 5.66
CA ALA A 72 -3.55 -9.05 7.06
C ALA A 72 -2.97 -7.72 7.59
N LEU A 73 -1.95 -7.19 6.92
CA LEU A 73 -1.25 -5.98 7.35
C LEU A 73 -1.83 -4.75 6.65
N ALA A 74 -1.79 -3.60 7.32
CA ALA A 74 -1.88 -2.34 6.59
C ALA A 74 -0.59 -2.14 5.79
N THR A 75 -0.69 -1.74 4.53
CA THR A 75 0.48 -1.59 3.67
C THR A 75 0.48 -0.29 2.88
N SER A 76 1.67 0.24 2.65
CA SER A 76 1.92 1.31 1.69
C SER A 76 3.18 0.97 0.92
N SER A 77 3.12 0.95 -0.40
CA SER A 77 4.25 0.56 -1.26
C SER A 77 4.85 -0.81 -0.91
N ALA A 78 3.98 -1.75 -0.52
CA ALA A 78 4.34 -3.08 -0.04
C ALA A 78 5.22 -3.14 1.20
N GLU A 79 5.26 -2.06 1.97
CA GLU A 79 5.83 -2.02 3.31
C GLU A 79 4.70 -2.01 4.35
N PRO A 80 4.91 -2.62 5.54
CA PRO A 80 3.90 -2.62 6.57
C PRO A 80 3.78 -1.21 7.17
N CYS A 81 2.55 -0.81 7.47
CA CYS A 81 2.27 0.41 8.23
C CYS A 81 2.01 0.03 9.69
N ALA A 82 2.71 0.69 10.61
CA ALA A 82 2.55 0.46 12.05
C ALA A 82 1.31 1.22 12.52
N ARG A 83 0.65 0.69 13.55
CA ARG A 83 -0.47 1.41 14.19
C ARG A 83 0.01 2.68 14.88
N THR A 84 1.24 2.68 15.37
CA THR A 84 1.86 3.85 16.00
C THR A 84 2.99 4.43 15.16
N SER A 85 3.17 5.74 15.22
CA SER A 85 4.29 6.42 14.57
C SER A 85 5.62 5.85 15.05
N ARG A 86 6.40 5.28 14.13
CA ARG A 86 7.67 4.57 14.41
C ARG A 86 7.53 3.30 15.27
N GLY A 87 6.32 2.75 15.35
CA GLY A 87 6.04 1.51 16.07
C GLY A 87 6.48 0.26 15.31
N THR A 88 6.47 -0.86 16.03
CA THR A 88 6.58 -2.23 15.49
C THR A 88 5.29 -3.03 15.71
N ASP A 89 4.19 -2.32 16.00
CA ASP A 89 2.86 -2.87 16.25
C ASP A 89 2.10 -3.07 14.94
N TRP A 90 2.56 -4.07 14.18
CA TRP A 90 1.99 -4.46 12.88
C TRP A 90 0.77 -5.38 13.01
N ASP A 91 0.47 -5.87 14.22
CA ASP A 91 -0.63 -6.82 14.43
C ASP A 91 -1.98 -6.10 14.40
N TYR A 92 -2.73 -6.37 13.34
CA TYR A 92 -4.11 -5.92 13.13
C TYR A 92 -5.11 -7.07 13.27
N SER A 93 -4.74 -8.16 13.96
CA SER A 93 -5.68 -9.23 14.29
C SER A 93 -6.93 -8.63 14.95
N LEU A 94 -8.09 -9.16 14.55
CA LEU A 94 -9.31 -8.84 15.27
C LEU A 94 -9.13 -9.29 16.72
N PRO A 95 -9.54 -8.48 17.71
CA PRO A 95 -9.55 -8.93 19.09
C PRO A 95 -10.42 -10.19 19.16
N THR A 96 -9.76 -11.34 19.31
CA THR A 96 -10.28 -12.69 19.52
C THR A 96 -11.63 -13.01 18.85
N THR A 97 -11.64 -13.95 17.91
CA THR A 97 -12.87 -14.57 17.36
C THR A 97 -13.69 -15.36 18.40
N GLU A 98 -13.29 -15.34 19.66
CA GLU A 98 -13.98 -15.99 20.76
C GLU A 98 -15.25 -15.22 21.15
N CYS A 99 -16.36 -15.95 21.27
CA CYS A 99 -17.59 -15.41 21.82
C CYS A 99 -17.39 -15.16 23.32
N ARG A 100 -17.90 -14.02 23.83
CA ARG A 100 -18.01 -13.85 25.28
C ARG A 100 -18.98 -14.90 25.84
N GLU A 101 -18.77 -15.30 27.09
CA GLU A 101 -19.68 -16.20 27.78
C GLU A 101 -21.11 -15.64 27.73
N GLY A 102 -22.03 -16.41 27.12
CA GLY A 102 -23.43 -16.02 26.94
C GLY A 102 -23.75 -15.20 25.68
N GLU A 103 -22.76 -14.79 24.89
CA GLU A 103 -22.99 -14.16 23.58
C GLU A 103 -22.99 -15.21 22.46
N ALA A 104 -23.88 -15.05 21.49
CA ALA A 104 -23.97 -15.95 20.34
C ALA A 104 -22.86 -15.71 19.30
N TRP A 105 -22.20 -14.56 19.36
CA TRP A 105 -21.25 -14.08 18.35
C TRP A 105 -20.01 -13.42 19.01
N PRO A 106 -18.85 -13.44 18.35
CA PRO A 106 -17.71 -12.64 18.78
C PRO A 106 -18.06 -11.15 18.73
N VAL A 107 -17.52 -10.41 19.70
CA VAL A 107 -17.86 -9.01 19.93
C VAL A 107 -16.67 -8.11 19.62
N VAL A 108 -16.79 -7.31 18.58
CA VAL A 108 -15.84 -6.24 18.25
C VAL A 108 -16.39 -4.91 18.79
N ARG A 109 -15.51 -4.10 19.39
CA ARG A 109 -15.87 -2.79 19.95
C ARG A 109 -15.22 -1.66 19.17
N LEU A 110 -16.04 -0.79 18.61
CA LEU A 110 -15.66 0.46 17.97
C LEU A 110 -15.98 1.62 18.93
N TYR A 111 -15.09 1.85 19.90
CA TYR A 111 -15.26 2.96 20.85
C TYR A 111 -14.59 4.24 20.33
N GLY A 112 -15.40 5.12 19.75
CA GLY A 112 -15.08 6.53 19.52
C GLY A 112 -14.88 7.30 20.82
N ASP A 113 -13.71 7.88 21.07
CA ASP A 113 -13.58 9.00 22.02
C ASP A 113 -14.10 10.25 21.32
N LEU A 114 -15.43 10.36 21.19
CA LEU A 114 -16.13 11.55 20.69
C LEU A 114 -15.94 12.78 21.61
N GLY A 115 -15.19 12.63 22.71
CA GLY A 115 -14.97 13.65 23.73
C GLY A 115 -13.62 14.37 23.70
N ARG A 116 -12.62 13.94 22.90
CA ARG A 116 -11.31 14.61 22.85
C ARG A 116 -10.79 14.78 21.42
N ASN A 117 -10.72 16.04 21.01
CA ASN A 117 -9.88 16.62 19.94
C ASN A 117 -10.61 17.22 18.73
N LEU A 118 -11.38 18.29 19.01
CA LEU A 118 -11.52 19.44 18.11
C LEU A 118 -10.25 20.33 18.07
N VAL A 119 -9.14 19.90 18.68
CA VAL A 119 -7.86 20.62 18.65
C VAL A 119 -6.70 19.60 18.56
N GLY A 120 -6.21 19.34 17.35
CA GLY A 120 -4.78 19.08 17.13
C GLY A 120 -4.17 17.71 17.43
N ALA A 121 -4.91 16.60 17.49
CA ALA A 121 -4.31 15.26 17.61
C ALA A 121 -4.67 14.37 16.42
N SER A 122 -3.71 14.19 15.53
CA SER A 122 -3.64 13.18 14.48
C SER A 122 -3.49 11.78 15.09
N ASN A 123 -4.57 11.29 15.70
CA ASN A 123 -4.64 9.94 16.29
C ASN A 123 -5.65 9.15 15.46
N SER A 124 -5.13 8.55 14.41
CA SER A 124 -5.80 7.60 13.51
C SER A 124 -6.38 6.42 14.27
N TRP A 125 -7.61 6.05 13.95
CA TRP A 125 -8.30 4.85 14.42
C TRP A 125 -7.59 3.61 13.88
N ALA A 126 -6.62 3.10 14.64
CA ALA A 126 -5.84 1.94 14.23
C ALA A 126 -6.47 0.60 14.64
N ILE A 127 -7.71 0.55 15.17
CA ILE A 127 -8.29 -0.75 15.52
C ILE A 127 -8.56 -1.58 14.26
N LEU A 128 -8.99 -0.95 13.18
CA LEU A 128 -9.11 -1.53 11.86
C LEU A 128 -8.87 -0.35 10.93
N ASP A 129 -7.76 -0.30 10.21
CA ASP A 129 -7.37 0.75 9.24
C ASP A 129 -8.43 1.11 8.16
N HIS A 130 -9.67 0.63 8.28
CA HIS A 130 -10.84 1.30 7.75
C HIS A 130 -11.13 2.54 8.60
N TYR A 131 -10.70 3.70 8.10
CA TYR A 131 -11.11 4.99 8.65
C TYR A 131 -12.64 5.10 8.55
N ILE A 132 -13.35 4.78 9.64
CA ILE A 132 -14.71 5.25 9.81
C ILE A 132 -14.58 6.71 10.20
N GLY A 133 -14.78 7.60 9.22
CA GLY A 133 -14.61 9.01 9.45
C GLY A 133 -15.50 9.52 10.57
N THR A 134 -15.09 10.57 11.26
CA THR A 134 -15.94 11.22 12.28
C THR A 134 -17.29 11.66 11.69
N ASN A 135 -17.33 11.99 10.40
CA ASN A 135 -18.56 12.25 9.65
C ASN A 135 -19.40 10.99 9.38
N GLU A 136 -18.78 9.81 9.27
CA GLU A 136 -19.46 8.52 9.12
C GLU A 136 -20.03 8.01 10.46
N LEU A 137 -19.78 8.71 11.57
CA LEU A 137 -20.41 8.47 12.88
C LEU A 137 -21.42 9.57 13.26
N ALA A 138 -21.82 10.41 12.30
CA ALA A 138 -22.72 11.54 12.52
C ALA A 138 -24.17 11.14 12.77
N SER A 139 -24.53 9.90 12.45
CA SER A 139 -25.81 9.27 12.76
C SER A 139 -25.62 7.77 12.95
N ARG A 140 -26.67 7.11 13.46
CA ARG A 140 -26.70 5.65 13.56
C ARG A 140 -26.61 5.00 12.19
N GLU A 141 -27.35 5.54 11.22
CA GLU A 141 -27.44 5.02 9.85
C GLU A 141 -26.08 5.09 9.13
N ASP A 142 -25.37 6.22 9.28
CA ASP A 142 -24.02 6.37 8.72
C ASP A 142 -23.04 5.36 9.34
N ALA A 143 -23.12 5.16 10.66
CA ALA A 143 -22.26 4.22 11.37
C ALA A 143 -22.54 2.77 10.95
N GLU A 144 -23.81 2.37 10.87
CA GLU A 144 -24.21 1.04 10.40
C GLU A 144 -23.80 0.80 8.94
N ALA A 145 -23.90 1.81 8.07
CA ALA A 145 -23.44 1.74 6.68
C ALA A 145 -21.91 1.56 6.58
N ALA A 146 -21.15 2.31 7.39
CA ALA A 146 -19.70 2.19 7.43
C ALA A 146 -19.24 0.82 7.95
N ILE A 147 -19.90 0.29 9.00
CA ILE A 147 -19.62 -1.05 9.54
C ILE A 147 -19.98 -2.14 8.52
N THR A 148 -21.09 -1.97 7.80
CA THR A 148 -21.49 -2.91 6.74
C THR A 148 -20.49 -2.91 5.58
N ARG A 149 -20.00 -1.73 5.15
CA ARG A 149 -18.93 -1.60 4.14
C ARG A 149 -17.65 -2.28 4.61
N TRP A 150 -17.24 -2.03 5.85
CA TRP A 150 -16.09 -2.69 6.47
C TRP A 150 -16.20 -4.22 6.41
N ALA A 151 -17.35 -4.78 6.79
CA ALA A 151 -17.56 -6.22 6.77
C ALA A 151 -17.52 -6.82 5.36
N ALA A 152 -18.06 -6.10 4.37
CA ALA A 152 -18.04 -6.51 2.96
C ALA A 152 -16.63 -6.50 2.35
N ASP A 153 -15.82 -5.51 2.72
CA ASP A 153 -14.42 -5.34 2.28
C ASP A 153 -13.42 -6.20 3.08
N GLY A 154 -13.91 -6.95 4.06
CA GLY A 154 -13.15 -7.85 4.92
C GLY A 154 -13.21 -9.31 4.50
N LEU A 155 -12.17 -10.05 4.86
CA LEU A 155 -12.07 -11.49 4.65
C LEU A 155 -11.34 -12.15 5.82
N LEU A 156 -11.98 -13.10 6.48
CA LEU A 156 -11.31 -13.95 7.47
C LEU A 156 -10.69 -15.14 6.76
N ILE A 157 -9.39 -15.35 6.98
CA ILE A 157 -8.67 -16.52 6.47
C ILE A 157 -8.04 -17.21 7.66
N ASP A 158 -8.49 -18.42 7.98
CA ASP A 158 -8.10 -19.17 9.17
C ASP A 158 -8.22 -18.33 10.47
N GLY A 159 -9.32 -17.56 10.60
CA GLY A 159 -9.58 -16.68 11.74
C GLY A 159 -8.81 -15.36 11.74
N VAL A 160 -7.91 -15.12 10.77
CA VAL A 160 -7.16 -13.87 10.64
C VAL A 160 -7.87 -12.93 9.66
N TYR A 161 -8.12 -11.69 10.10
CA TYR A 161 -8.76 -10.68 9.25
C TYR A 161 -7.77 -10.15 8.19
N HIS A 162 -8.22 -10.18 6.95
CA HIS A 162 -7.54 -9.68 5.77
C HIS A 162 -8.39 -8.62 5.09
N ARG A 163 -7.72 -7.73 4.37
CA ARG A 163 -8.30 -6.61 3.64
C ARG A 163 -7.83 -6.64 2.21
N VAL A 164 -8.62 -6.06 1.32
CA VAL A 164 -8.22 -5.85 -0.06
C VAL A 164 -6.94 -5.02 -0.10
N ALA A 165 -5.94 -5.53 -0.82
CA ALA A 165 -4.66 -4.88 -1.04
C ALA A 165 -4.56 -4.45 -2.50
N PRO A 166 -4.03 -3.24 -2.79
CA PRO A 166 -3.60 -2.90 -4.14
C PRO A 166 -2.47 -3.84 -4.59
N GLU A 167 -2.31 -4.00 -5.90
CA GLU A 167 -1.24 -4.81 -6.50
C GLU A 167 0.12 -4.12 -6.32
N PRO A 168 1.08 -4.74 -5.60
CA PRO A 168 2.46 -4.26 -5.57
C PRO A 168 3.09 -4.37 -6.95
N ARG A 169 3.87 -3.37 -7.31
CA ARG A 169 4.52 -3.30 -8.62
C ARG A 169 5.85 -2.56 -8.51
N TYR A 170 6.72 -2.77 -9.47
CA TYR A 170 7.98 -2.04 -9.53
C TYR A 170 7.81 -0.66 -10.15
N VAL A 171 8.58 0.29 -9.67
CA VAL A 171 8.66 1.65 -10.21
C VAL A 171 10.11 2.09 -10.33
N VAL A 172 10.47 2.64 -11.49
CA VAL A 172 11.80 3.24 -11.70
C VAL A 172 11.73 4.73 -11.41
N MET A 173 12.45 5.14 -10.38
CA MET A 173 12.50 6.52 -9.91
C MET A 173 13.86 7.12 -10.21
N THR A 174 13.87 8.40 -10.56
CA THR A 174 15.10 9.17 -10.72
C THR A 174 15.04 10.37 -9.80
N PHE A 175 16.14 10.64 -9.10
CA PHE A 175 16.24 11.80 -8.22
C PHE A 175 17.33 12.75 -8.72
N GLY A 176 17.12 14.05 -8.49
CA GLY A 176 18.06 15.11 -8.87
C GLY A 176 18.37 15.20 -10.36
N LEU A 177 19.51 15.80 -10.69
CA LEU A 177 19.86 16.25 -12.04
C LEU A 177 20.53 15.17 -12.91
N GLY A 178 20.87 14.00 -12.35
CA GLY A 178 21.66 12.96 -13.03
C GLY A 178 23.16 13.15 -12.83
N GLY A 179 23.98 12.32 -13.47
CA GLY A 179 25.44 12.33 -13.28
C GLY A 179 25.86 11.95 -11.85
N ASN A 180 25.11 11.06 -11.20
CA ASN A 180 25.17 10.69 -9.78
C ASN A 180 24.61 11.74 -8.80
N HIS A 181 24.06 12.86 -9.29
CA HIS A 181 23.36 13.82 -8.44
C HIS A 181 21.91 13.37 -8.21
N GLY A 182 21.71 12.51 -7.21
CA GLY A 182 20.41 11.98 -6.79
C GLY A 182 20.15 10.54 -7.26
N GLY A 183 20.66 10.14 -8.42
CA GLY A 183 20.69 8.75 -8.87
C GLY A 183 19.39 8.21 -9.50
N THR A 184 19.44 6.92 -9.84
CA THR A 184 18.34 6.16 -10.46
C THR A 184 18.11 4.86 -9.68
N TYR A 185 16.88 4.62 -9.23
CA TYR A 185 16.56 3.49 -8.34
C TYR A 185 15.31 2.76 -8.81
N LEU A 186 15.34 1.43 -8.66
CA LEU A 186 14.20 0.56 -8.73
C LEU A 186 13.59 0.44 -7.32
N SER A 187 12.30 0.73 -7.20
CA SER A 187 11.54 0.62 -5.95
C SER A 187 10.26 -0.18 -6.16
N VAL A 188 9.52 -0.43 -5.08
CA VAL A 188 8.16 -0.96 -5.12
C VAL A 188 7.16 0.14 -4.77
N THR A 189 5.98 0.06 -5.36
CA THR A 189 4.84 0.91 -5.03
C THR A 189 3.55 0.16 -5.32
N ASP A 190 2.44 0.66 -4.81
CA ASP A 190 1.09 0.14 -5.00
C ASP A 190 0.12 1.24 -5.47
N TYR A 191 0.64 2.44 -5.80
CA TYR A 191 -0.15 3.57 -6.30
C TYR A 191 0.53 4.28 -7.48
N ASN A 192 -0.26 4.99 -8.28
CA ASN A 192 0.25 5.81 -9.39
C ASN A 192 0.68 7.19 -8.86
N ASN A 193 1.90 7.59 -9.15
CA ASN A 193 2.38 8.95 -8.92
C ASN A 193 2.37 9.69 -10.26
N SER A 194 1.55 10.73 -10.37
CA SER A 194 1.38 11.49 -11.62
C SER A 194 2.65 12.21 -12.08
N ASN A 195 3.65 12.35 -11.22
CA ASN A 195 4.96 12.92 -11.59
C ASN A 195 5.89 11.89 -12.25
N ILE A 196 5.54 10.61 -12.18
CA ILE A 196 6.30 9.51 -12.78
C ILE A 196 5.57 9.07 -14.05
N ARG A 197 6.34 8.86 -15.11
CA ARG A 197 5.77 8.46 -16.39
C ARG A 197 5.21 7.03 -16.30
N PRO A 198 4.08 6.72 -16.97
CA PRO A 198 3.48 5.39 -16.95
C PRO A 198 4.44 4.26 -17.36
N GLU A 199 5.40 4.53 -18.25
CA GLU A 199 6.36 3.56 -18.75
C GLU A 199 7.41 3.13 -17.72
N ALA A 200 7.52 3.86 -16.60
CA ALA A 200 8.43 3.53 -15.50
C ALA A 200 7.82 2.55 -14.49
N TYR A 201 6.59 2.06 -14.73
CA TYR A 201 5.90 1.07 -13.89
C TYR A 201 5.89 -0.31 -14.54
N PHE A 202 6.18 -1.34 -13.75
CA PHE A 202 6.28 -2.73 -14.17
C PHE A 202 5.54 -3.62 -13.19
N GLY A 203 4.78 -4.62 -13.67
CA GLY A 203 4.02 -5.51 -12.79
C GLY A 203 4.93 -6.32 -11.86
N ALA A 204 4.34 -6.97 -10.84
CA ALA A 204 5.10 -7.80 -9.89
C ALA A 204 5.91 -8.92 -10.56
N THR A 205 5.49 -9.38 -11.74
CA THR A 205 6.13 -10.44 -12.52
C THR A 205 7.23 -9.94 -13.47
N ASP A 206 7.42 -8.62 -13.58
CA ASP A 206 8.26 -7.98 -14.61
C ASP A 206 9.62 -7.49 -14.08
N LEU A 207 10.17 -8.11 -13.02
CA LEU A 207 11.41 -7.67 -12.36
C LEU A 207 12.57 -7.47 -13.34
N ALA A 208 12.81 -8.43 -14.23
CA ALA A 208 13.92 -8.35 -15.19
C ALA A 208 13.77 -7.16 -16.16
N ALA A 209 12.55 -6.88 -16.61
CA ALA A 209 12.25 -5.74 -17.47
C ALA A 209 12.46 -4.43 -16.70
N ALA A 210 12.00 -4.37 -15.45
CA ALA A 210 12.17 -3.21 -14.59
C ALA A 210 13.66 -2.92 -14.34
N GLN A 211 14.46 -3.96 -14.02
CA GLN A 211 15.90 -3.86 -13.85
C GLN A 211 16.62 -3.37 -15.12
N ALA A 212 16.23 -3.88 -16.28
CA ALA A 212 16.78 -3.43 -17.56
C ALA A 212 16.46 -1.96 -17.82
N TYR A 213 15.22 -1.54 -17.57
CA TYR A 213 14.80 -0.14 -17.71
C TYR A 213 15.54 0.78 -16.73
N THR A 214 15.76 0.35 -15.49
CA THR A 214 16.56 1.08 -14.49
C THR A 214 17.98 1.33 -14.98
N ARG A 215 18.66 0.29 -15.49
CA ARG A 215 20.03 0.41 -16.03
C ARG A 215 20.09 1.32 -17.25
N ALA A 216 19.13 1.20 -18.16
CA ALA A 216 19.04 2.07 -19.35
C ALA A 216 18.82 3.54 -18.94
N THR A 217 17.94 3.78 -17.98
CA THR A 217 17.65 5.12 -17.44
C THR A 217 18.87 5.72 -16.77
N ALA A 218 19.57 4.96 -15.93
CA ALA A 218 20.79 5.37 -15.26
C ALA A 218 21.89 5.75 -16.26
N ALA A 219 22.12 4.90 -17.27
CA ALA A 219 23.10 5.15 -18.33
C ALA A 219 22.79 6.43 -19.12
N ALA A 220 21.52 6.66 -19.48
CA ALA A 220 21.09 7.86 -20.17
C ALA A 220 21.29 9.15 -19.34
N ARG A 221 21.23 9.04 -18.02
CA ARG A 221 21.48 10.13 -17.06
C ARG A 221 22.94 10.30 -16.67
N GLY A 222 23.82 9.39 -17.07
CA GLY A 222 25.21 9.36 -16.62
C GLY A 222 25.38 8.96 -15.15
N ASP A 223 24.39 8.30 -14.57
CA ASP A 223 24.48 7.71 -13.22
C ASP A 223 25.31 6.42 -13.33
N THR A 224 26.51 6.41 -12.73
CA THR A 224 27.46 5.30 -12.77
C THR A 224 27.70 4.64 -11.42
N THR A 225 27.44 5.37 -10.33
CA THR A 225 27.63 4.89 -8.94
C THR A 225 26.36 4.98 -8.11
N ALA A 226 25.42 5.86 -8.47
CA ALA A 226 24.13 6.01 -7.79
C ALA A 226 23.01 5.26 -8.53
N VAL A 227 23.15 3.93 -8.64
CA VAL A 227 22.22 3.06 -9.38
C VAL A 227 21.75 1.90 -8.49
N GLY A 228 20.50 1.95 -8.03
CA GLY A 228 19.87 0.86 -7.28
C GLY A 228 19.00 -0.01 -8.20
N VAL A 229 19.43 -1.24 -8.47
CA VAL A 229 18.71 -2.17 -9.37
C VAL A 229 17.98 -3.28 -8.64
N ASP A 230 18.23 -3.45 -7.35
CA ASP A 230 17.57 -4.47 -6.54
C ASP A 230 16.54 -3.76 -5.67
N PRO A 231 15.24 -3.99 -5.92
CA PRO A 231 14.18 -3.27 -5.24
C PRO A 231 14.03 -3.79 -3.81
N LEU A 232 13.71 -2.86 -2.92
CA LEU A 232 13.30 -3.13 -1.55
C LEU A 232 11.91 -2.52 -1.32
N PRO A 233 10.94 -3.31 -0.82
CA PRO A 233 10.99 -4.77 -0.60
C PRO A 233 11.14 -5.58 -1.91
N PHE A 234 11.65 -6.81 -1.80
CA PHE A 234 11.67 -7.77 -2.90
C PHE A 234 10.32 -8.47 -3.03
N LEU A 235 9.75 -8.52 -4.24
CA LEU A 235 8.48 -9.18 -4.52
C LEU A 235 8.70 -10.63 -4.94
N ASP A 236 8.41 -11.56 -4.03
CA ASP A 236 8.50 -13.00 -4.25
C ASP A 236 7.14 -13.54 -4.74
N VAL A 237 6.94 -13.53 -6.06
CA VAL A 237 5.70 -13.98 -6.72
C VAL A 237 5.58 -15.50 -6.68
N ARG A 238 4.47 -15.99 -6.15
CA ARG A 238 4.13 -17.42 -5.99
C ARG A 238 3.02 -17.91 -6.91
N LEU A 239 2.11 -17.03 -7.32
CA LEU A 239 1.04 -17.31 -8.28
C LEU A 239 1.04 -16.24 -9.38
N PRO A 240 1.87 -16.39 -10.43
CA PRO A 240 1.94 -15.41 -11.51
C PRO A 240 0.60 -15.13 -12.21
N GLU A 241 -0.28 -16.12 -12.29
CA GLU A 241 -1.61 -16.02 -12.87
C GLU A 241 -2.60 -15.19 -12.06
N ALA A 242 -2.28 -14.88 -10.79
CA ALA A 242 -3.05 -13.95 -9.97
C ALA A 242 -2.83 -12.49 -10.39
N PHE A 243 -1.78 -12.23 -11.16
CA PHE A 243 -1.45 -10.91 -11.68
C PHE A 243 -1.93 -10.83 -13.12
N GLY A 244 -2.31 -9.62 -13.57
CA GLY A 244 -2.62 -9.41 -14.99
C GLY A 244 -1.51 -9.96 -15.88
N ALA A 245 -1.83 -10.31 -17.13
CA ALA A 245 -0.81 -10.71 -18.11
C ALA A 245 0.37 -9.72 -18.05
N PRO A 246 1.63 -10.21 -18.10
CA PRO A 246 2.82 -9.37 -17.92
C PRO A 246 2.70 -8.13 -18.80
N SER A 247 3.04 -6.98 -18.22
CA SER A 247 2.78 -5.69 -18.84
C SER A 247 3.30 -5.71 -20.27
N THR A 248 2.42 -5.39 -21.23
CA THR A 248 2.83 -5.08 -22.61
C THR A 248 3.50 -3.72 -22.70
N ALA A 249 3.94 -3.12 -21.56
CA ALA A 249 4.88 -2.01 -21.53
C ALA A 249 5.88 -2.26 -22.65
N PRO A 250 6.05 -1.30 -23.58
CA PRO A 250 6.70 -1.56 -24.84
C PRO A 250 8.00 -2.28 -24.53
N LYS A 251 8.07 -3.57 -24.91
CA LYS A 251 9.32 -4.32 -24.95
C LYS A 251 10.23 -3.35 -25.68
N MET A 252 11.14 -2.70 -24.97
CA MET A 252 12.06 -1.77 -25.58
C MET A 252 12.67 -2.57 -26.71
N ALA A 253 12.22 -2.29 -27.94
CA ALA A 253 12.65 -3.06 -29.08
C ALA A 253 14.17 -2.98 -29.05
N GLU A 254 14.85 -4.05 -29.42
CA GLU A 254 16.32 -4.07 -29.45
C GLU A 254 16.89 -2.83 -30.20
N SER A 255 16.10 -2.27 -31.13
CA SER A 255 16.31 -0.99 -31.82
C SER A 255 16.26 0.27 -30.92
N ALA A 256 15.44 0.34 -29.88
CA ALA A 256 15.39 1.43 -28.91
C ALA A 256 16.60 1.40 -27.95
N LEU A 257 17.04 0.20 -27.54
CA LEU A 257 18.33 -0.01 -26.85
C LEU A 257 19.49 0.44 -27.73
N LEU A 258 19.53 0.04 -29.01
CA LEU A 258 20.53 0.52 -29.97
C LEU A 258 20.48 2.05 -30.16
N GLY A 259 19.29 2.65 -30.23
CA GLY A 259 19.12 4.09 -30.38
C GLY A 259 19.57 4.91 -29.17
N VAL A 260 19.45 4.36 -27.95
CA VAL A 260 19.99 4.96 -26.72
C VAL A 260 21.51 4.80 -26.67
N HIS A 261 22.05 3.63 -27.02
CA HIS A 261 23.50 3.40 -27.10
C HIS A 261 24.18 4.28 -28.15
N GLN A 262 23.56 4.48 -29.33
CA GLN A 262 24.08 5.36 -30.37
C GLN A 262 24.08 6.84 -29.94
N ARG A 263 23.05 7.30 -29.22
CA ARG A 263 23.01 8.67 -28.68
C ARG A 263 23.99 8.89 -27.55
N ALA A 264 24.15 7.92 -26.65
CA ALA A 264 25.14 7.96 -25.58
C ALA A 264 26.57 7.96 -26.15
N ALA A 265 26.86 7.12 -27.15
CA ALA A 265 28.14 7.10 -27.86
C ALA A 265 28.43 8.42 -28.59
N ALA A 266 27.43 9.01 -29.27
CA ALA A 266 27.57 10.30 -29.93
C ALA A 266 27.82 11.45 -28.94
N ALA A 267 27.16 11.44 -27.78
CA ALA A 267 27.39 12.42 -26.72
C ALA A 267 28.79 12.28 -26.10
N LEU A 268 29.26 11.04 -25.89
CA LEU A 268 30.61 10.78 -25.38
C LEU A 268 31.69 11.22 -26.37
N LEU A 269 31.50 10.93 -27.67
CA LEU A 269 32.40 11.34 -28.75
C LEU A 269 32.47 12.87 -28.86
N THR A 270 31.32 13.54 -28.75
CA THR A 270 31.25 15.01 -28.78
C THR A 270 31.97 15.64 -27.58
N LYS A 271 31.87 15.01 -26.39
CA LYS A 271 32.58 15.46 -25.18
C LYS A 271 34.09 15.25 -25.31
N GLN A 272 34.54 14.13 -25.87
CA GLN A 272 35.95 13.84 -26.13
C GLN A 272 36.58 14.76 -27.18
N LEU A 273 35.84 15.07 -28.26
CA LEU A 273 36.30 16.01 -29.29
C LEU A 273 36.42 17.44 -28.75
N ARG A 274 35.52 17.87 -27.85
CA ARG A 274 35.64 19.17 -27.17
C ARG A 274 36.85 19.22 -26.23
N SER A 275 37.12 18.16 -25.47
CA SER A 275 38.34 18.11 -24.63
C SER A 275 39.63 18.08 -25.45
N ALA A 276 39.65 17.40 -26.60
CA ALA A 276 40.82 17.36 -27.49
C ALA A 276 41.05 18.69 -28.22
N GLY A 277 40.00 19.37 -28.66
CA GLY A 277 40.11 20.69 -29.30
C GLY A 277 40.57 21.80 -28.35
N THR A 278 40.31 21.65 -27.05
CA THR A 278 40.79 22.61 -26.03
C THR A 278 42.28 22.39 -25.71
N ALA A 279 42.82 21.20 -25.95
CA ALA A 279 44.23 20.87 -25.74
C ALA A 279 45.16 21.29 -26.90
N LEU A 280 44.60 21.71 -28.05
CA LEU A 280 45.38 22.19 -29.21
C LEU A 280 45.51 23.72 -29.31
N LEU A 281 44.97 24.45 -28.32
CA LEU A 281 44.94 25.92 -28.27
C LEU A 281 45.70 26.50 -27.04
N LEU A 282 46.52 25.67 -26.38
CA LEU A 282 47.50 26.07 -25.36
C LEU A 282 48.89 25.63 -25.83
#